data_AF-A0A8H3XHJ9-F1
#
_entry.id   AF-A0A8H3XHJ9-F1
#
_cell.length_a   1.000
_cell.length_b   1.000
_cell.length_c   1.000
_cell.angle_alpha   90.00
_cell.angle_beta   90.00
_cell.angle_gamma   90.00
#
_symmetry.space_group_name_H-M   'P 1'
#
loop_
_entity.id
_entity.type
_entity.pdbx_description
1 polymer ?
#
loop_
_entity_poly.entity_id
_entity_poly.type
_entity_poly.pdbx_seq_one_letter_code
_entity_poly.pdbx_strand_id
1 'polypeptide(L)'
;MGNTSLTTKILKVITISSNNLDASQKEIIIKFLIVMLDIQNQRDINHTSYKIFSIIFNMCQYNKFLQETAAKAGIISHLLYFAKHRNFNKIALIMLFKMASSGRICEGLLWENYHEILGLYFSLLDKQEYQASAFEAISKWLQEKTSEVEQIIILPENINLILKAMDTAEENSIESVLAFLHKIIQSSLHVSYSLAHEHFFKSLLQLSEHYQDFAIRFKLLKILRSLCDINPQREFIINKYKLVEAIEKMSDVDSSSQVKELAKGILSQQYFSKEHFNQNFIGKYSLTKGLIVDIRKIW
;
A
#
# COMPACT_ATOMS: atom_id res chain seq x y z
N MET A 1 -29.88 -24.89 21.67
CA MET A 1 -29.40 -24.13 22.85
C MET A 1 -28.31 -24.84 23.68
N GLY A 2 -28.01 -26.14 23.49
CA GLY A 2 -26.97 -26.85 24.29
C GLY A 2 -25.50 -26.57 23.91
N ASN A 3 -25.19 -26.40 22.62
CA ASN A 3 -23.79 -26.27 22.16
C ASN A 3 -23.11 -24.95 22.59
N THR A 4 -23.84 -23.85 22.68
CA THR A 4 -23.28 -22.54 23.07
C THR A 4 -22.77 -22.52 24.52
N SER A 5 -23.38 -23.29 25.42
CA SER A 5 -22.95 -23.42 26.82
C SER A 5 -21.65 -24.21 26.99
N LEU A 6 -21.45 -25.27 26.18
CA LEU A 6 -20.23 -26.07 26.19
C LEU A 6 -19.05 -25.32 25.55
N THR A 7 -19.28 -24.71 24.38
CA THR A 7 -18.27 -23.90 23.68
C THR A 7 -17.74 -22.78 24.57
N THR A 8 -18.61 -22.07 25.29
CA THR A 8 -18.19 -20.98 26.18
C THR A 8 -17.35 -21.47 27.37
N LYS A 9 -17.68 -22.63 27.95
CA LYS A 9 -16.87 -23.28 29.01
C LYS A 9 -15.49 -23.68 28.50
N ILE A 10 -15.41 -24.34 27.35
CA ILE A 10 -14.14 -24.75 26.72
C ILE A 10 -13.25 -23.54 26.47
N LEU A 11 -13.80 -22.48 25.85
CA LEU A 11 -13.03 -21.27 25.57
C LEU A 11 -12.55 -20.59 26.85
N LYS A 12 -13.35 -20.60 27.92
CA LYS A 12 -12.92 -20.03 29.22
C LYS A 12 -11.74 -20.81 29.80
N VAL A 13 -11.77 -22.13 29.76
CA VAL A 13 -10.66 -22.98 30.24
C VAL A 13 -9.39 -22.69 29.43
N ILE A 14 -9.48 -22.66 28.10
CA ILE A 14 -8.34 -22.38 27.22
C ILE A 14 -7.75 -21.00 27.47
N THR A 15 -8.59 -19.96 27.64
CA THR A 15 -8.10 -18.61 27.93
C THR A 15 -7.33 -18.55 29.25
N ILE A 16 -7.77 -19.28 30.28
CA ILE A 16 -7.10 -19.28 31.58
C ILE A 16 -5.76 -20.03 31.50
N SER A 17 -5.69 -21.13 30.75
CA SER A 17 -4.50 -21.97 30.67
C SER A 17 -3.48 -21.53 29.63
N SER A 18 -3.84 -20.72 28.63
CA SER A 18 -3.02 -20.45 27.44
C SER A 18 -1.60 -19.97 27.71
N ASN A 19 -1.38 -19.24 28.81
CA ASN A 19 -0.06 -18.72 29.18
C ASN A 19 0.89 -19.80 29.71
N ASN A 20 0.35 -20.90 30.24
CA ASN A 20 1.10 -22.00 30.85
C ASN A 20 1.34 -23.17 29.89
N LEU A 21 0.77 -23.11 28.68
CA LEU A 21 0.92 -24.17 27.68
C LEU A 21 2.24 -24.05 26.93
N ASP A 22 2.87 -25.20 26.66
CA ASP A 22 4.01 -25.29 25.76
C ASP A 22 3.60 -25.09 24.29
N ALA A 23 4.59 -25.02 23.39
CA ALA A 23 4.35 -24.78 21.97
C ALA A 23 3.57 -25.93 21.29
N SER A 24 3.79 -27.19 21.70
CA SER A 24 3.12 -28.35 21.11
C SER A 24 1.65 -28.41 21.49
N GLN A 25 1.33 -28.11 22.75
CA GLN A 25 -0.04 -27.99 23.25
C GLN A 25 -0.78 -26.84 22.54
N LYS A 26 -0.12 -25.68 22.38
CA LYS A 26 -0.69 -24.55 21.64
C LYS A 26 -0.96 -24.90 20.18
N GLU A 27 -0.10 -25.69 19.54
CA GLU A 27 -0.29 -26.16 18.17
C GLU A 27 -1.62 -26.93 18.01
N ILE A 28 -1.88 -27.90 18.90
CA ILE A 28 -3.09 -28.71 18.90
C ILE A 28 -4.33 -27.83 19.12
N ILE A 29 -4.26 -26.92 20.09
CA ILE A 29 -5.37 -26.03 20.40
C ILE A 29 -5.66 -25.08 19.24
N ILE A 30 -4.65 -24.51 18.58
CA ILE A 30 -4.85 -23.63 17.42
C ILE A 30 -5.60 -24.37 16.31
N LYS A 31 -5.18 -25.60 15.97
CA LYS A 31 -5.87 -26.42 14.96
C LYS A 31 -7.33 -26.66 15.34
N PHE A 32 -7.59 -27.03 16.59
CA PHE A 32 -8.95 -27.24 17.09
C PHE A 32 -9.80 -25.96 17.02
N LEU A 33 -9.23 -24.82 17.43
CA LEU A 33 -9.92 -23.52 17.40
C LEU A 33 -10.25 -23.07 15.98
N ILE A 34 -9.41 -23.35 14.99
CA ILE A 34 -9.71 -23.03 13.58
C ILE A 34 -10.85 -23.90 13.05
N VAL A 35 -10.85 -25.21 13.36
CA VAL A 35 -12.00 -26.08 13.04
C VAL A 35 -13.28 -25.56 13.69
N MET A 36 -13.21 -25.04 14.92
CA MET A 36 -14.37 -24.38 15.54
C MET A 36 -14.83 -23.15 14.77
N LEU A 37 -13.91 -22.34 14.22
CA LEU A 37 -14.27 -21.20 13.35
C LEU A 37 -14.94 -21.67 12.06
N ASP A 38 -14.49 -22.77 11.46
CA ASP A 38 -15.12 -23.33 10.25
C ASP A 38 -16.56 -23.77 10.51
N ILE A 39 -16.84 -24.33 11.70
CA ILE A 39 -18.18 -24.74 12.11
C ILE A 39 -19.06 -23.52 12.45
N GLN A 40 -18.48 -22.43 12.97
CA GLN A 40 -19.22 -21.19 13.17
C GLN A 40 -19.61 -20.63 11.79
N ASN A 41 -20.91 -20.54 11.52
CA ASN A 41 -21.43 -20.09 10.23
C ASN A 41 -20.87 -18.69 9.90
N GLN A 42 -20.12 -18.58 8.79
CA GLN A 42 -19.48 -17.34 8.32
C GLN A 42 -20.47 -16.24 7.91
N ARG A 43 -21.76 -16.38 8.20
CA ARG A 43 -22.78 -15.37 7.86
C ARG A 43 -22.86 -14.25 8.91
N ASP A 44 -22.59 -14.55 10.17
CA ASP A 44 -22.59 -13.57 11.26
C ASP A 44 -21.39 -13.77 12.18
N ILE A 45 -20.52 -12.76 12.28
CA ILE A 45 -19.50 -12.78 13.34
C ILE A 45 -20.20 -12.56 14.67
N ASN A 46 -20.17 -13.59 15.51
CA ASN A 46 -20.68 -13.54 16.86
C ASN A 46 -19.53 -13.40 17.88
N HIS A 47 -19.89 -13.14 19.14
CA HIS A 47 -18.94 -13.03 20.25
C HIS A 47 -18.06 -14.27 20.43
N THR A 48 -18.57 -15.46 20.08
CA THR A 48 -17.82 -16.72 20.15
C THR A 48 -16.70 -16.75 19.12
N SER A 49 -16.99 -16.45 17.85
CA SER A 49 -15.98 -16.38 16.78
C SER A 49 -14.91 -15.35 17.10
N TYR A 50 -15.29 -14.19 17.64
CA TYR A 50 -14.34 -13.20 18.11
C TYR A 50 -13.45 -13.74 19.24
N LYS A 51 -14.04 -14.37 20.26
CA LYS A 51 -13.27 -14.93 21.38
C LYS A 51 -12.29 -16.00 20.91
N ILE A 52 -12.71 -16.88 20.00
CA ILE A 52 -11.82 -17.87 19.38
C ILE A 52 -10.66 -17.17 18.69
N PHE A 53 -10.97 -16.18 17.85
CA PHE A 53 -9.98 -15.42 17.11
C PHE A 53 -8.97 -14.71 18.03
N SER A 54 -9.41 -14.06 19.11
CA SER A 54 -8.53 -13.43 20.08
C SER A 54 -7.60 -14.41 20.79
N ILE A 55 -8.07 -15.63 21.10
CA ILE A 55 -7.24 -16.67 21.71
C ILE A 55 -6.13 -17.09 20.74
N ILE A 56 -6.49 -17.37 19.47
CA ILE A 56 -5.53 -17.72 18.43
C ILE A 56 -4.49 -16.60 18.28
N PHE A 57 -4.95 -15.35 18.14
CA PHE A 57 -4.07 -14.19 18.03
C PHE A 57 -3.07 -14.10 19.19
N ASN A 58 -3.53 -14.22 20.43
CA ASN A 58 -2.68 -14.13 21.62
C ASN A 58 -1.61 -15.22 21.66
N MET A 59 -1.92 -16.44 21.17
CA MET A 59 -0.94 -17.52 21.06
C MET A 59 0.06 -17.27 19.93
N CYS A 60 -0.38 -16.73 18.80
CA CYS A 60 0.43 -16.56 17.60
C CYS A 60 1.27 -15.27 17.58
N GLN A 61 0.86 -14.19 18.25
CA GLN A 61 1.35 -12.83 17.97
C GLN A 61 2.87 -12.61 18.07
N TYR A 62 3.61 -13.47 18.78
CA TYR A 62 5.07 -13.40 18.91
C TYR A 62 5.78 -14.73 18.62
N ASN A 63 5.07 -15.71 18.05
CA ASN A 63 5.61 -17.05 17.82
C ASN A 63 5.44 -17.45 16.34
N LYS A 64 6.55 -17.44 15.59
CA LYS A 64 6.57 -17.77 14.15
C LYS A 64 6.09 -19.19 13.88
N PHE A 65 6.51 -20.17 14.68
CA PHE A 65 6.07 -21.56 14.53
C PHE A 65 4.55 -21.71 14.66
N LEU A 66 3.95 -21.02 15.63
CA LEU A 66 2.50 -21.04 15.82
C LEU A 66 1.75 -20.24 14.75
N GLN A 67 2.37 -19.21 14.16
CA GLN A 67 1.82 -18.50 13.01
C GLN A 67 1.78 -19.41 11.77
N GLU A 68 2.87 -20.15 11.49
CA GLU A 68 2.90 -21.14 10.41
C GLU A 68 1.90 -22.27 10.63
N THR A 69 1.75 -22.72 11.88
CA THR A 69 0.73 -23.71 12.26
C THR A 69 -0.67 -23.20 11.93
N ALA A 70 -1.01 -21.98 12.37
CA ALA A 70 -2.30 -21.38 12.11
C ALA A 70 -2.55 -21.19 10.60
N ALA A 71 -1.51 -20.77 9.86
CA ALA A 71 -1.55 -20.64 8.40
C ALA A 71 -1.93 -21.97 7.73
N LYS A 72 -1.18 -23.05 8.03
CA LYS A 72 -1.42 -24.40 7.49
C LYS A 72 -2.81 -24.94 7.86
N ALA A 73 -3.33 -24.51 9.00
CA ALA A 73 -4.66 -24.91 9.46
C ALA A 73 -5.80 -24.08 8.83
N GLY A 74 -5.51 -23.07 8.00
CA GLY A 74 -6.53 -22.32 7.25
C GLY A 74 -6.96 -20.99 7.86
N ILE A 75 -6.18 -20.40 8.79
CA ILE A 75 -6.56 -19.13 9.45
C ILE A 75 -6.68 -17.94 8.47
N ILE A 76 -6.02 -17.96 7.31
CA ILE A 76 -5.94 -16.82 6.38
C ILE A 76 -7.32 -16.42 5.85
N SER A 77 -8.16 -17.39 5.47
CA SER A 77 -9.52 -17.11 4.99
C SER A 77 -10.38 -16.45 6.08
N HIS A 78 -10.23 -16.91 7.33
CA HIS A 78 -10.87 -16.29 8.48
C HIS A 78 -10.34 -14.86 8.70
N LEU A 79 -9.03 -14.64 8.63
CA LEU A 79 -8.43 -13.31 8.77
C LEU A 79 -8.98 -12.32 7.75
N LEU A 80 -9.08 -12.72 6.48
CA LEU A 80 -9.66 -11.91 5.42
C LEU A 80 -11.13 -11.58 5.69
N TYR A 81 -11.89 -12.56 6.20
CA TYR A 81 -13.27 -12.35 6.61
C TYR A 81 -13.34 -11.34 7.77
N PHE A 82 -12.68 -11.58 8.90
CA PHE A 82 -12.66 -10.68 10.06
C PHE A 82 -12.14 -9.27 9.72
N ALA A 83 -11.16 -9.14 8.81
CA ALA A 83 -10.59 -7.86 8.41
C ALA A 83 -11.61 -6.93 7.72
N LYS A 84 -12.59 -7.51 7.00
CA LYS A 84 -13.66 -6.76 6.33
C LYS A 84 -14.76 -6.28 7.29
N HIS A 85 -14.80 -6.81 8.52
CA HIS A 85 -15.81 -6.48 9.51
C HIS A 85 -15.38 -5.34 10.43
N ARG A 86 -16.24 -4.32 10.57
CA ARG A 86 -15.93 -3.05 11.27
C ARG A 86 -15.43 -3.23 12.71
N ASN A 87 -15.94 -4.22 13.44
CA ASN A 87 -15.61 -4.41 14.86
C ASN A 87 -14.34 -5.25 15.08
N PHE A 88 -13.84 -5.93 14.06
CA PHE A 88 -12.83 -6.99 14.21
C PHE A 88 -11.60 -6.80 13.32
N ASN A 89 -11.61 -5.72 12.52
CA ASN A 89 -10.60 -5.40 11.55
C ASN A 89 -9.19 -5.31 12.15
N LYS A 90 -9.02 -4.61 13.28
CA LYS A 90 -7.68 -4.27 13.80
C LYS A 90 -6.84 -5.49 14.15
N ILE A 91 -7.38 -6.45 14.89
CA ILE A 91 -6.63 -7.66 15.30
C ILE A 91 -6.32 -8.53 14.07
N ALA A 92 -7.28 -8.66 13.14
CA ALA A 92 -7.11 -9.42 11.90
C ALA A 92 -6.01 -8.82 11.02
N LEU A 93 -6.02 -7.50 10.83
CA LEU A 93 -5.00 -6.78 10.05
C LEU A 93 -3.61 -6.92 10.68
N ILE A 94 -3.49 -6.76 12.01
CA ILE A 94 -2.21 -6.95 12.71
C ILE A 94 -1.67 -8.37 12.47
N MET A 95 -2.53 -9.38 12.53
CA MET A 95 -2.12 -10.76 12.31
C MET A 95 -1.70 -11.02 10.86
N LEU A 96 -2.43 -10.49 9.86
CA LEU A 96 -2.05 -10.57 8.44
C LEU A 96 -0.67 -9.93 8.19
N PHE A 97 -0.45 -8.71 8.69
CA PHE A 97 0.85 -8.02 8.55
C PHE A 97 1.99 -8.78 9.23
N LYS A 98 1.73 -9.37 10.41
CA LYS A 98 2.72 -10.22 11.08
C LYS A 98 3.06 -11.44 10.25
N MET A 99 2.05 -12.18 9.77
CA MET A 99 2.24 -13.40 8.97
C MET A 99 3.01 -13.17 7.67
N ALA A 100 2.86 -12.00 7.05
CA ALA A 100 3.65 -11.59 5.88
C ALA A 100 5.15 -11.44 6.16
N SER A 101 5.58 -11.59 7.42
CA SER A 101 6.98 -11.52 7.87
C SER A 101 7.40 -12.79 8.62
N SER A 102 6.57 -13.85 8.60
CA SER A 102 6.66 -15.02 9.49
C SER A 102 7.21 -16.27 8.83
N GLY A 103 8.19 -16.13 7.95
CA GLY A 103 8.82 -17.25 7.25
C GLY A 103 8.10 -17.65 5.97
N ARG A 104 8.76 -18.49 5.17
CA ARG A 104 8.35 -18.83 3.79
C ARG A 104 7.01 -19.54 3.70
N ILE A 105 6.61 -20.26 4.75
CA ILE A 105 5.33 -20.99 4.75
C ILE A 105 4.16 -20.01 4.82
N CYS A 106 4.17 -19.09 5.79
CA CYS A 106 3.12 -18.08 5.90
C CYS A 106 3.07 -17.23 4.63
N GLU A 107 4.24 -16.84 4.11
CA GLU A 107 4.35 -16.08 2.88
C GLU A 107 3.74 -16.82 1.68
N GLY A 108 4.09 -18.09 1.47
CA GLY A 108 3.54 -18.89 0.39
C GLY A 108 2.01 -19.00 0.45
N LEU A 109 1.46 -19.27 1.63
CA LEU A 109 0.02 -19.39 1.83
C LEU A 109 -0.72 -18.04 1.69
N LEU A 110 -0.07 -16.92 2.07
CA LEU A 110 -0.61 -15.59 1.79
C LEU A 110 -0.63 -15.33 0.27
N TRP A 111 0.41 -15.73 -0.45
CA TRP A 111 0.45 -15.60 -1.92
C TRP A 111 -0.61 -16.42 -2.63
N GLU A 112 -1.05 -17.54 -2.08
CA GLU A 112 -2.20 -18.29 -2.63
C GLU A 112 -3.51 -17.49 -2.62
N ASN A 113 -3.62 -16.48 -1.74
CA ASN A 113 -4.80 -15.63 -1.56
C ASN A 113 -4.50 -14.14 -1.89
N TYR A 114 -3.52 -13.90 -2.77
CA TYR A 114 -2.99 -12.55 -2.99
C TYR A 114 -4.02 -11.56 -3.54
N HIS A 115 -4.95 -12.02 -4.39
CA HIS A 115 -6.01 -11.17 -4.93
C HIS A 115 -6.92 -10.63 -3.82
N GLU A 116 -7.38 -11.47 -2.89
CA GLU A 116 -8.24 -10.99 -1.80
C GLU A 116 -7.47 -10.12 -0.81
N ILE A 117 -6.21 -10.45 -0.53
CA ILE A 117 -5.36 -9.69 0.40
C ILE A 117 -5.02 -8.31 -0.15
N LEU A 118 -4.60 -8.23 -1.42
CA LEU A 118 -4.35 -6.94 -2.06
C LEU A 118 -5.64 -6.13 -2.18
N GLY A 119 -6.76 -6.76 -2.57
CA GLY A 119 -8.06 -6.09 -2.59
C GLY A 119 -8.46 -5.54 -1.20
N LEU A 120 -8.17 -6.28 -0.13
CA LEU A 120 -8.31 -5.77 1.24
C LEU A 120 -7.42 -4.56 1.48
N TYR A 121 -6.13 -4.59 1.14
CA TYR A 121 -5.23 -3.44 1.33
C TYR A 121 -5.67 -2.20 0.53
N PHE A 122 -6.13 -2.38 -0.71
CA PHE A 122 -6.71 -1.28 -1.48
C PHE A 122 -7.96 -0.70 -0.81
N SER A 123 -8.84 -1.54 -0.26
CA SER A 123 -10.01 -1.04 0.50
C SER A 123 -9.65 -0.27 1.78
N LEU A 124 -8.43 -0.43 2.30
CA LEU A 124 -7.93 0.32 3.44
C LEU A 124 -7.39 1.71 3.05
N LEU A 125 -7.08 1.96 1.77
CA LEU A 125 -6.66 3.27 1.30
C LEU A 125 -7.76 4.33 1.45
N ASP A 126 -9.03 3.93 1.49
CA ASP A 126 -10.17 4.82 1.79
C ASP A 126 -10.31 5.16 3.29
N LYS A 127 -9.49 4.57 4.16
CA LYS A 127 -9.56 4.77 5.61
C LYS A 127 -8.26 5.40 6.10
N GLN A 128 -8.31 6.69 6.42
CA GLN A 128 -7.16 7.50 6.86
C GLN A 128 -6.27 6.79 7.90
N GLU A 129 -6.89 6.19 8.92
CA GLU A 129 -6.19 5.45 9.98
C GLU A 129 -5.34 4.25 9.52
N TYR A 130 -5.57 3.71 8.31
CA TYR A 130 -4.84 2.57 7.75
C TYR A 130 -4.02 2.89 6.50
N GLN A 131 -4.12 4.09 5.94
CA GLN A 131 -3.49 4.44 4.66
C GLN A 131 -1.99 4.15 4.64
N ALA A 132 -1.25 4.63 5.64
CA ALA A 132 0.20 4.40 5.71
C ALA A 132 0.56 2.90 5.73
N SER A 133 -0.13 2.10 6.54
CA SER A 133 0.11 0.65 6.62
C SER A 133 -0.32 -0.09 5.34
N ALA A 134 -1.40 0.36 4.69
CA ALA A 134 -1.85 -0.19 3.42
C ALA A 134 -0.84 0.09 2.30
N PHE A 135 -0.35 1.34 2.19
CA PHE A 135 0.71 1.70 1.26
C PHE A 135 2.00 0.92 1.52
N GLU A 136 2.40 0.77 2.78
CA GLU A 136 3.55 -0.05 3.16
C GLU A 136 3.41 -1.49 2.65
N ALA A 137 2.26 -2.11 2.94
CA ALA A 137 1.98 -3.48 2.54
C ALA A 137 1.97 -3.63 1.02
N ILE A 138 1.27 -2.75 0.29
CA ILE A 138 1.24 -2.78 -1.19
C ILE A 138 2.67 -2.64 -1.75
N SER A 139 3.48 -1.73 -1.20
CA SER A 139 4.87 -1.55 -1.64
C SER A 139 5.71 -2.81 -1.43
N LYS A 140 5.52 -3.51 -0.30
CA LYS A 140 6.24 -4.75 0.01
C LYS A 140 5.84 -5.87 -0.95
N TRP A 141 4.54 -6.02 -1.21
CA TRP A 141 4.03 -7.04 -2.13
C TRP A 141 4.54 -6.82 -3.55
N LEU A 142 4.56 -5.56 -4.02
CA LEU A 142 5.08 -5.20 -5.34
C LEU A 142 6.58 -5.48 -5.49
N GLN A 143 7.36 -5.28 -4.43
CA GLN A 143 8.80 -5.59 -4.43
C GLN A 143 9.08 -7.09 -4.49
N GLU A 144 8.23 -7.91 -3.88
CA GLU A 144 8.42 -9.36 -3.82
C GLU A 144 8.04 -10.03 -5.14
N LYS A 145 6.88 -9.68 -5.73
CA LYS A 145 6.44 -10.21 -7.03
C LYS A 145 5.84 -9.12 -7.91
N THR A 146 6.73 -8.42 -8.61
CA THR A 146 6.35 -7.21 -9.35
C THR A 146 5.31 -7.48 -10.43
N SER A 147 5.44 -8.55 -11.22
CA SER A 147 4.53 -8.84 -12.34
C SER A 147 3.08 -9.06 -11.89
N GLU A 148 2.89 -9.86 -10.84
CA GLU A 148 1.57 -10.22 -10.31
C GLU A 148 0.87 -9.04 -9.66
N VAL A 149 1.61 -8.22 -8.89
CA VAL A 149 1.03 -7.10 -8.16
C VAL A 149 0.82 -5.88 -9.06
N GLU A 150 1.71 -5.65 -10.02
CA GLU A 150 1.59 -4.58 -11.01
C GLU A 150 0.25 -4.64 -11.74
N GLN A 151 -0.17 -5.84 -12.19
CA GLN A 151 -1.44 -6.04 -12.89
C GLN A 151 -2.66 -5.62 -12.07
N ILE A 152 -2.57 -5.68 -10.74
CA ILE A 152 -3.64 -5.25 -9.84
C ILE A 152 -3.56 -3.74 -9.60
N ILE A 153 -2.36 -3.19 -9.40
CA ILE A 153 -2.18 -1.75 -9.13
C ILE A 153 -2.65 -0.90 -10.31
N ILE A 154 -2.34 -1.31 -11.55
CA ILE A 154 -2.65 -0.52 -12.75
C ILE A 154 -4.15 -0.46 -13.10
N LEU A 155 -4.99 -1.22 -12.38
CA LEU A 155 -6.44 -1.13 -12.55
C LEU A 155 -6.93 0.30 -12.25
N PRO A 156 -7.76 0.92 -13.11
CA PRO A 156 -8.17 2.31 -12.94
C PRO A 156 -8.76 2.63 -11.56
N GLU A 157 -9.56 1.74 -11.00
CA GLU A 157 -10.13 1.87 -9.67
C GLU A 157 -9.06 1.94 -8.56
N ASN A 158 -7.98 1.17 -8.70
CA ASN A 158 -6.89 1.10 -7.73
C ASN A 158 -5.96 2.31 -7.84
N ILE A 159 -5.70 2.78 -9.06
CA ILE A 159 -5.01 4.06 -9.29
C ILE A 159 -5.80 5.21 -8.63
N ASN A 160 -7.11 5.26 -8.82
CA ASN A 160 -7.96 6.29 -8.20
C ASN A 160 -7.93 6.22 -6.67
N LEU A 161 -7.96 5.01 -6.09
CA LEU A 161 -7.82 4.82 -4.64
C LEU A 161 -6.46 5.32 -4.12
N ILE A 162 -5.36 5.05 -4.84
CA ILE A 162 -4.02 5.55 -4.49
C ILE A 162 -3.99 7.08 -4.50
N LEU A 163 -4.50 7.70 -5.57
CA LEU A 163 -4.50 9.17 -5.70
C LEU A 163 -5.34 9.82 -4.60
N LYS A 164 -6.56 9.32 -4.39
CA LYS A 164 -7.47 9.80 -3.33
C LYS A 164 -6.86 9.63 -1.94
N ALA A 165 -6.19 8.51 -1.68
CA ALA A 165 -5.58 8.27 -0.38
C ALA A 165 -4.43 9.23 -0.08
N MET A 166 -3.66 9.62 -1.10
CA MET A 166 -2.65 10.65 -0.95
C MET A 166 -3.28 12.02 -0.61
N ASP A 167 -4.33 12.41 -1.32
CA ASP A 167 -4.99 13.71 -1.12
C ASP A 167 -5.68 13.83 0.25
N THR A 168 -6.11 12.69 0.79
CA THR A 168 -6.87 12.63 2.06
C THR A 168 -6.02 12.21 3.24
N ALA A 169 -4.71 12.02 3.08
CA ALA A 169 -3.83 11.58 4.16
C ALA A 169 -3.79 12.59 5.32
N GLU A 170 -3.81 12.07 6.55
CA GLU A 170 -3.64 12.89 7.75
C GLU A 170 -2.21 13.46 7.82
N GLU A 171 -2.08 14.65 8.41
CA GLU A 171 -0.80 15.37 8.53
C GLU A 171 0.31 14.56 9.23
N ASN A 172 -0.04 13.73 10.21
CA ASN A 172 0.90 12.84 10.90
C ASN A 172 1.36 11.62 10.05
N SER A 173 0.68 11.35 8.93
CA SER A 173 0.86 10.13 8.13
C SER A 173 1.33 10.40 6.70
N ILE A 174 1.16 11.64 6.21
CA ILE A 174 1.48 12.03 4.82
C ILE A 174 2.94 11.73 4.45
N GLU A 175 3.89 11.95 5.36
CA GLU A 175 5.31 11.65 5.09
C GLU A 175 5.50 10.15 4.80
N SER A 176 4.87 9.29 5.61
CA SER A 176 4.92 7.84 5.45
C SER A 176 4.23 7.42 4.14
N VAL A 177 3.04 7.96 3.87
CA VAL A 177 2.29 7.71 2.63
C VAL A 177 3.14 8.05 1.41
N LEU A 178 3.75 9.24 1.36
CA LEU A 178 4.63 9.65 0.27
C LEU A 178 5.89 8.78 0.18
N ALA A 179 6.44 8.35 1.30
CA ALA A 179 7.60 7.46 1.32
C ALA A 179 7.31 6.09 0.68
N PHE A 180 6.15 5.50 0.98
CA PHE A 180 5.73 4.22 0.40
C PHE A 180 5.24 4.35 -1.04
N LEU A 181 4.53 5.44 -1.37
CA LEU A 181 4.13 5.74 -2.75
C LEU A 181 5.35 5.92 -3.65
N HIS A 182 6.39 6.61 -3.17
CA HIS A 182 7.65 6.71 -3.91
C HIS A 182 8.29 5.34 -4.14
N LYS A 183 8.27 4.43 -3.15
CA LYS A 183 8.75 3.04 -3.35
C LYS A 183 7.94 2.31 -4.42
N ILE A 184 6.61 2.44 -4.41
CA ILE A 184 5.73 1.83 -5.42
C ILE A 184 6.09 2.31 -6.82
N ILE A 185 6.25 3.63 -6.99
CA ILE A 185 6.64 4.26 -8.27
C ILE A 185 8.00 3.76 -8.75
N GLN A 186 8.96 3.57 -7.85
CA GLN A 186 10.29 3.07 -8.21
C GLN A 186 10.32 1.57 -8.53
N SER A 187 9.38 0.79 -8.01
CA SER A 187 9.35 -0.66 -8.19
C SER A 187 8.79 -1.10 -9.55
N SER A 188 8.00 -0.27 -10.23
CA SER A 188 7.41 -0.60 -11.52
C SER A 188 7.27 0.62 -12.43
N LEU A 189 7.81 0.50 -13.64
CA LEU A 189 7.63 1.51 -14.69
C LEU A 189 6.16 1.62 -15.11
N HIS A 190 5.44 0.51 -15.28
CA HIS A 190 4.03 0.54 -15.68
C HIS A 190 3.13 1.19 -14.63
N VAL A 191 3.38 0.93 -13.34
CA VAL A 191 2.69 1.62 -12.24
C VAL A 191 3.01 3.10 -12.25
N SER A 192 4.28 3.47 -12.42
CA SER A 192 4.71 4.87 -12.50
C SER A 192 4.03 5.60 -13.67
N TYR A 193 3.98 4.99 -14.86
CA TYR A 193 3.23 5.52 -16.01
C TYR A 193 1.74 5.66 -15.70
N SER A 194 1.15 4.66 -15.05
CA SER A 194 -0.27 4.65 -14.66
C SER A 194 -0.60 5.65 -13.56
N LEU A 195 0.39 6.18 -12.82
CA LEU A 195 0.18 7.25 -11.85
C LEU A 195 0.43 8.64 -12.45
N ALA A 196 1.19 8.74 -13.55
CA ALA A 196 1.64 10.00 -14.16
C ALA A 196 0.55 10.76 -14.94
N HIS A 197 -0.64 10.92 -14.35
CA HIS A 197 -1.77 11.67 -14.89
C HIS A 197 -1.82 13.10 -14.33
N GLU A 198 -2.58 13.97 -14.98
CA GLU A 198 -2.75 15.40 -14.60
C GLU A 198 -3.12 15.61 -13.13
N HIS A 199 -4.05 14.80 -12.62
CA HIS A 199 -4.48 14.86 -11.22
C HIS A 199 -3.30 14.68 -10.26
N PHE A 200 -2.43 13.71 -10.51
CA PHE A 200 -1.32 13.39 -9.61
C PHE A 200 -0.32 14.54 -9.52
N PHE A 201 0.04 15.16 -10.66
CA PHE A 201 0.91 16.34 -10.66
C PHE A 201 0.29 17.51 -9.89
N LYS A 202 -1.02 17.77 -10.06
CA LYS A 202 -1.72 18.83 -9.33
C LYS A 202 -1.71 18.57 -7.82
N SER A 203 -2.00 17.34 -7.40
CA SER A 203 -1.96 16.96 -5.99
C SER A 203 -0.55 17.12 -5.39
N LEU A 204 0.50 16.68 -6.09
CA LEU A 204 1.88 16.83 -5.62
C LEU A 204 2.26 18.31 -5.43
N LEU A 205 1.80 19.19 -6.32
CA LEU A 205 2.03 20.63 -6.20
C LEU A 205 1.26 21.23 -5.03
N GLN A 206 -0.01 20.87 -4.85
CA GLN A 206 -0.81 21.32 -3.70
C GLN A 206 -0.16 20.91 -2.37
N LEU A 207 0.32 19.66 -2.28
CA LEU A 207 1.06 19.19 -1.11
C LEU A 207 2.35 19.99 -0.89
N SER A 208 3.07 20.34 -1.96
CA SER A 208 4.30 21.14 -1.86
C SER A 208 4.07 22.57 -1.36
N GLU A 209 2.90 23.14 -1.64
CA GLU A 209 2.50 24.45 -1.13
C GLU A 209 2.05 24.38 0.33
N HIS A 210 1.32 23.31 0.68
CA HIS A 210 0.80 23.11 2.02
C HIS A 210 1.89 22.76 3.05
N TYR A 211 2.83 21.88 2.70
CA TYR A 211 3.81 21.35 3.64
C TYR A 211 5.19 22.00 3.50
N GLN A 212 5.67 22.56 4.61
CA GLN A 212 7.01 23.18 4.70
C GLN A 212 8.07 22.21 5.26
N ASP A 213 7.65 21.05 5.77
CA ASP A 213 8.54 20.04 6.33
C ASP A 213 9.55 19.51 5.29
N PHE A 214 10.82 19.45 5.69
CA PHE A 214 11.92 19.08 4.79
C PHE A 214 11.83 17.63 4.31
N ALA A 215 11.35 16.71 5.16
CA ALA A 215 11.24 15.30 4.81
C ALA A 215 10.12 15.11 3.78
N ILE A 216 8.97 15.77 3.98
CA ILE A 216 7.86 15.78 3.00
C ILE A 216 8.33 16.35 1.66
N ARG A 217 8.95 17.54 1.66
CA ARG A 217 9.47 18.18 0.42
C ARG A 217 10.48 17.30 -0.30
N PHE A 218 11.38 16.65 0.45
CA PHE A 218 12.34 15.72 -0.12
C PHE A 218 11.67 14.51 -0.79
N LYS A 219 10.58 13.98 -0.22
CA LYS A 219 9.80 12.91 -0.85
C LYS A 219 9.06 13.39 -2.09
N LEU A 220 8.43 14.57 -2.05
CA LEU A 220 7.76 15.16 -3.20
C LEU A 220 8.71 15.36 -4.38
N LEU A 221 9.90 15.93 -4.14
CA LEU A 221 10.95 16.08 -5.15
C LEU A 221 11.37 14.74 -5.77
N LYS A 222 11.53 13.70 -4.95
CA LYS A 222 11.86 12.35 -5.42
C LYS A 222 10.77 11.75 -6.30
N ILE A 223 9.50 11.92 -5.92
CA ILE A 223 8.35 11.47 -6.71
C ILE A 223 8.30 12.22 -8.04
N LEU A 224 8.34 13.56 -8.01
CA LEU A 224 8.30 14.39 -9.23
C LEU A 224 9.42 14.02 -10.20
N ARG A 225 10.64 13.85 -9.70
CA ARG A 225 11.78 13.38 -10.50
C ARG A 225 11.47 12.04 -11.16
N SER A 226 11.03 11.05 -10.38
CA SER A 226 10.75 9.70 -10.87
C SER A 226 9.69 9.70 -11.98
N LEU A 227 8.67 10.55 -11.86
CA LEU A 227 7.63 10.70 -12.88
C LEU A 227 8.16 11.41 -14.14
N CYS A 228 8.97 12.46 -13.99
CA CYS A 228 9.53 13.19 -15.13
C CYS A 228 10.55 12.34 -15.91
N ASP A 229 11.38 11.56 -15.21
CA ASP A 229 12.40 10.71 -15.83
C ASP A 229 11.79 9.70 -16.81
N ILE A 230 10.62 9.17 -16.49
CA ILE A 230 9.95 8.18 -17.34
C ILE A 230 9.01 8.79 -18.38
N ASN A 231 8.50 10.01 -18.17
CA ASN A 231 7.42 10.52 -19.02
C ASN A 231 7.94 10.99 -20.40
N PRO A 232 7.41 10.47 -21.53
CA PRO A 232 7.82 10.88 -22.87
C PRO A 232 7.43 12.34 -23.18
N GLN A 233 6.44 12.90 -22.48
CA GLN A 233 5.99 14.29 -22.62
C GLN A 233 6.46 15.18 -21.46
N ARG A 234 7.54 14.80 -20.76
CA ARG A 234 8.07 15.53 -19.60
C ARG A 234 8.25 17.04 -19.83
N GLU A 235 8.73 17.47 -21.00
CA GLU A 235 8.88 18.90 -21.32
C GLU A 235 7.54 19.65 -21.29
N PHE A 236 6.48 19.05 -21.84
CA PHE A 236 5.14 19.62 -21.82
C PHE A 236 4.60 19.70 -20.39
N ILE A 237 4.78 18.65 -19.59
CA ILE A 237 4.34 18.58 -18.19
C ILE A 237 5.06 19.63 -17.35
N ILE A 238 6.38 19.74 -17.50
CA ILE A 238 7.21 20.72 -16.79
C ILE A 238 6.69 22.14 -17.02
N ASN A 239 6.36 22.47 -18.27
CA ASN A 239 5.81 23.78 -18.61
C ASN A 239 4.37 23.96 -18.14
N LYS A 240 3.50 22.97 -18.39
CA LYS A 240 2.07 23.04 -18.06
C LYS A 240 1.86 23.28 -16.56
N TYR A 241 2.65 22.62 -15.73
CA TYR A 241 2.53 22.68 -14.27
C TYR A 241 3.59 23.54 -13.58
N LYS A 242 4.41 24.28 -14.34
CA LYS A 242 5.45 25.19 -13.78
C LYS A 242 6.35 24.48 -12.75
N LEU A 243 6.81 23.28 -13.12
CA LEU A 243 7.54 22.41 -12.20
C LEU A 243 8.89 22.99 -11.80
N VAL A 244 9.51 23.82 -12.67
CA VAL A 244 10.76 24.52 -12.33
C VAL A 244 10.55 25.42 -11.12
N GLU A 245 9.53 26.28 -11.16
CA GLU A 245 9.22 27.22 -10.09
C GLU A 245 8.81 26.49 -8.81
N ALA A 246 8.08 25.39 -8.92
CA ALA A 246 7.71 24.57 -7.77
C ALA A 246 8.93 23.91 -7.10
N ILE A 247 9.88 23.38 -7.89
CA ILE A 247 11.11 22.78 -7.39
C ILE A 247 11.99 23.84 -6.72
N GLU A 248 12.14 25.02 -7.33
CA GLU A 248 12.89 26.14 -6.76
C GLU A 248 12.30 26.56 -5.40
N LYS A 249 10.96 26.71 -5.31
CA LYS A 249 10.27 27.02 -4.05
C LYS A 249 10.47 25.97 -2.96
N MET A 250 10.39 24.68 -3.29
CA MET A 250 10.67 23.61 -2.31
C MET A 250 12.12 23.65 -1.78
N SER A 251 13.05 24.19 -2.57
CA SER A 251 14.47 24.33 -2.24
C SER A 251 14.86 25.72 -1.72
N ASP A 252 13.91 26.47 -1.17
CA ASP A 252 14.13 27.79 -0.58
C ASP A 252 15.23 27.84 0.51
N VAL A 253 15.53 29.05 0.97
CA VAL A 253 16.67 29.32 1.87
C VAL A 253 16.57 28.54 3.19
N ASP A 254 15.36 28.27 3.69
CA ASP A 254 15.13 27.57 4.95
C ASP A 254 15.13 26.03 4.81
N SER A 255 15.21 25.51 3.58
CA SER A 255 15.27 24.07 3.32
C SER A 255 16.63 23.43 3.69
N SER A 256 16.60 22.13 4.00
CA SER A 256 17.80 21.36 4.34
C SER A 256 18.77 21.24 3.17
N SER A 257 20.06 21.04 3.45
CA SER A 257 21.09 20.86 2.40
C SER A 257 20.75 19.73 1.44
N GLN A 258 20.15 18.64 1.94
CA GLN A 258 19.72 17.50 1.13
C GLN A 258 18.60 17.85 0.14
N VAL A 259 17.64 18.68 0.54
CA VAL A 259 16.56 19.16 -0.33
C VAL A 259 17.13 20.05 -1.43
N LYS A 260 18.05 20.95 -1.07
CA LYS A 260 18.74 21.85 -2.02
C LYS A 260 19.59 21.09 -3.03
N GLU A 261 20.37 20.13 -2.58
CA GLU A 261 21.20 19.29 -3.46
C GLU A 261 20.34 18.45 -4.42
N LEU A 262 19.25 17.86 -3.91
CA LEU A 262 18.33 17.09 -4.76
C LEU A 262 17.66 17.98 -5.80
N ALA A 263 17.12 19.13 -5.40
CA ALA A 263 16.49 20.08 -6.32
C ALA A 263 17.46 20.56 -7.40
N LYS A 264 18.69 20.93 -7.01
CA LYS A 264 19.75 21.30 -7.96
C LYS A 264 20.06 20.16 -8.95
N GLY A 265 20.14 18.92 -8.47
CA GLY A 265 20.37 17.75 -9.32
C GLY A 265 19.21 17.43 -10.26
N ILE A 266 17.97 17.79 -9.89
CA ILE A 266 16.79 17.69 -10.76
C ILE A 266 16.83 18.80 -11.82
N LEU A 267 17.04 20.06 -11.42
CA LEU A 267 17.07 21.20 -12.33
C LEU A 267 18.24 21.15 -13.32
N SER A 268 19.33 20.45 -12.98
CA SER A 268 20.46 20.24 -13.89
C SER A 268 20.20 19.17 -14.96
N GLN A 269 19.08 18.45 -14.91
CA GLN A 269 18.75 17.50 -15.98
C GLN A 269 18.44 18.24 -17.28
N GLN A 270 18.83 17.66 -18.42
CA GLN A 270 18.71 18.30 -19.74
C GLN A 270 17.27 18.72 -20.07
N TYR A 271 16.29 17.94 -19.64
CA TYR A 271 14.88 18.19 -19.92
C TYR A 271 14.24 19.27 -19.00
N PHE A 272 14.98 19.79 -18.01
CA PHE A 272 14.62 21.00 -17.25
C PHE A 272 15.34 22.26 -17.77
N SER A 273 16.27 22.11 -18.70
CA SER A 273 17.07 23.22 -19.22
C SER A 273 16.25 24.10 -20.16
N LYS A 274 16.24 25.42 -19.90
CA LYS A 274 15.44 26.42 -20.66
C LYS A 274 15.73 26.47 -22.17
N GLU A 275 16.84 25.88 -22.63
CA GLU A 275 17.34 25.97 -24.01
C GLU A 275 16.65 25.02 -25.02
N HIS A 276 15.95 23.97 -24.57
CA HIS A 276 15.18 23.09 -25.47
C HIS A 276 13.77 23.62 -25.81
N PHE A 277 13.26 24.59 -25.05
CA PHE A 277 11.87 25.03 -25.16
C PHE A 277 11.58 25.93 -26.37
N ASN A 278 12.61 26.46 -27.03
CA ASN A 278 12.45 27.31 -28.21
C ASN A 278 12.55 26.57 -29.56
N GLN A 279 12.91 25.27 -29.58
CA GLN A 279 13.07 24.53 -30.85
C GLN A 279 11.92 23.54 -31.15
N ASN A 280 11.13 23.13 -30.16
CA ASN A 280 10.08 22.13 -30.36
C ASN A 280 8.73 22.68 -30.85
N PHE A 281 8.56 24.00 -30.99
CA PHE A 281 7.33 24.59 -31.55
C PHE A 281 7.34 24.78 -33.08
N ILE A 282 8.48 24.65 -33.76
CA ILE A 282 8.59 24.93 -35.20
C ILE A 282 8.95 23.67 -36.03
N GLY A 283 9.39 22.57 -35.40
CA GLY A 283 10.18 21.54 -36.10
C GLY A 283 9.55 20.18 -36.43
N LYS A 284 8.30 19.85 -36.09
CA LYS A 284 7.75 18.50 -36.35
C LYS A 284 6.29 18.48 -36.84
N TYR A 285 6.04 19.12 -37.97
CA TYR A 285 4.92 18.74 -38.86
C TYR A 285 5.45 18.61 -40.29
N SER A 286 6.17 17.53 -40.57
CA SER A 286 6.47 17.09 -41.92
C SER A 286 6.77 15.59 -41.93
N LEU A 287 5.72 14.81 -42.24
CA LEU A 287 5.70 13.51 -42.95
C LEU A 287 6.58 12.38 -42.37
N THR A 288 6.02 11.23 -41.99
CA THR A 288 5.55 10.21 -42.96
C THR A 288 4.47 9.26 -42.42
N LYS A 289 3.58 8.91 -43.35
CA LYS A 289 2.47 7.94 -43.33
C LYS A 289 2.52 6.76 -42.34
N GLY A 290 1.41 6.56 -41.63
CA GLY A 290 0.93 5.25 -41.16
C GLY A 290 0.57 5.20 -39.68
N LEU A 291 -0.73 5.06 -39.37
CA LEU A 291 -1.36 4.94 -38.04
C LEU A 291 -1.33 6.19 -37.16
N ILE A 292 -2.33 7.05 -37.38
CA ILE A 292 -2.80 8.01 -36.39
C ILE A 292 -3.59 7.21 -35.35
N VAL A 293 -2.96 6.87 -34.22
CA VAL A 293 -3.71 6.68 -32.97
C VAL A 293 -3.84 8.07 -32.37
N ASP A 294 -5.07 8.57 -32.34
CA ASP A 294 -5.39 9.86 -31.76
C ASP A 294 -5.34 9.74 -30.22
N ILE A 295 -4.17 10.01 -29.64
CA ILE A 295 -3.93 9.98 -28.18
C ILE A 295 -4.77 11.06 -27.45
N ARG A 296 -5.45 11.96 -28.18
CA ARG A 296 -6.40 12.92 -27.59
C ARG A 296 -7.70 12.27 -27.10
N LYS A 297 -7.91 10.96 -27.32
CA LYS A 297 -9.11 10.23 -26.86
C LYS A 297 -8.93 9.40 -25.58
N ILE A 298 -7.80 9.53 -24.87
CA ILE A 298 -7.57 8.86 -23.58
C ILE A 298 -7.41 9.88 -22.42
N TRP A 299 -7.77 11.15 -22.64
CA TRP A 299 -7.76 12.19 -21.60
C TRP A 299 -9.11 12.89 -21.54
#